data_AF-A0A371X9E5-F1
#
_entry.id   AF-A0A371X9E5-F1
#
_cell.length_a   1.000
_cell.length_b   1.000
_cell.length_c   1.000
_cell.angle_alpha   90.00
_cell.angle_beta   90.00
_cell.angle_gamma   90.00
#
_symmetry.space_group_name_H-M   'P 1'
#
loop_
_entity.id
_entity.type
_entity.pdbx_description
1 polymer ?
#
loop_
_entity_poly.entity_id
_entity_poly.type
_entity_poly.pdbx_seq_one_letter_code
_entity_poly.pdbx_strand_id
1 'polypeptide(L)'
;MTTDRFLDICDAPNVQAAALKGDQLGWQRLTKAETEEWRSNFLNYNGGSVDVVGWPRERKARSDSMSFWVAVGPNAHKACAYSTARPGGWLDALSARLGEPDTLDKDDTVEVISASWTRGTVEYSFAQAGSSASITIAAKR
;
A
#
# COMPACT_ATOMS: atom_id res chain seq x y z
N MET A 1 8.04 -8.78 5.10
CA MET A 1 7.40 -7.54 5.60
C MET A 1 6.61 -7.89 6.85
N THR A 2 6.50 -7.00 7.83
CA THR A 2 5.59 -7.13 8.97
C THR A 2 4.59 -5.98 8.95
N THR A 3 3.45 -6.13 9.62
CA THR A 3 2.41 -5.09 9.72
C THR A 3 2.97 -3.80 10.33
N ASP A 4 3.67 -3.87 11.46
CA ASP A 4 4.25 -2.68 12.11
C ASP A 4 5.23 -1.93 11.22
N ARG A 5 6.06 -2.66 10.47
CA ARG A 5 7.03 -2.06 9.57
C ARG A 5 6.35 -1.39 8.37
N PHE A 6 5.31 -2.01 7.83
CA PHE A 6 4.50 -1.42 6.77
C PHE A 6 3.84 -0.12 7.26
N LEU A 7 3.17 -0.17 8.42
CA LEU A 7 2.55 1.01 9.04
C LEU A 7 3.57 2.14 9.28
N ASP A 8 4.74 1.81 9.83
CA ASP A 8 5.80 2.80 10.09
C ASP A 8 6.26 3.53 8.82
N ILE A 9 6.39 2.82 7.70
CA ILE A 9 6.73 3.44 6.41
C ILE A 9 5.56 4.29 5.89
N CYS A 10 4.31 3.80 5.99
CA CYS A 10 3.13 4.52 5.51
C CYS A 10 2.81 5.78 6.32
N ASP A 11 3.22 5.84 7.59
CA ASP A 11 3.10 7.01 8.45
C ASP A 11 4.06 8.14 8.05
N ALA A 12 5.01 7.90 7.14
CA ALA A 12 5.90 8.94 6.65
C ALA A 12 5.13 10.17 6.11
N PRO A 13 5.61 11.40 6.36
CA PRO A 13 4.91 12.63 5.95
C PRO A 13 5.04 12.93 4.45
N ASN A 14 6.06 12.40 3.79
CA ASN A 14 6.37 12.64 2.38
C ASN A 14 7.22 11.50 1.79
N VAL A 15 7.42 11.54 0.47
CA VAL A 15 8.14 10.49 -0.28
C VAL A 15 9.59 10.36 0.19
N GLN A 16 10.28 11.46 0.52
CA GLN A 16 11.67 11.40 0.99
C GLN A 16 11.78 10.68 2.34
N ALA A 17 10.89 10.96 3.29
CA ALA A 17 10.85 10.28 4.58
C ALA A 17 10.47 8.80 4.45
N ALA A 18 9.48 8.49 3.60
CA ALA A 18 9.15 7.09 3.26
C ALA A 18 10.34 6.38 2.62
N ALA A 19 11.06 7.08 1.74
CA ALA A 19 12.22 6.56 1.03
C ALA A 19 13.33 6.10 2.00
N LEU A 20 13.59 6.87 3.07
CA LEU A 20 14.55 6.54 4.12
C LEU A 20 14.14 5.29 4.92
N LYS A 21 12.87 5.19 5.29
CA LYS A 21 12.35 4.05 6.06
C LYS A 21 12.29 2.77 5.20
N GLY A 22 11.81 2.89 3.97
CA GLY A 22 11.67 1.77 3.04
C GLY A 22 13.01 1.21 2.54
N ASP A 23 14.07 2.01 2.46
CA ASP A 23 15.40 1.50 2.10
C ASP A 23 15.94 0.47 3.09
N GLN A 24 15.52 0.56 4.35
CA GLN A 24 15.90 -0.42 5.36
C GLN A 24 15.35 -1.82 5.03
N LEU A 25 14.37 -1.95 4.12
CA LEU A 25 13.85 -3.24 3.67
C LEU A 25 14.92 -4.07 2.94
N GLY A 26 15.98 -3.42 2.42
CA GLY A 26 17.00 -4.05 1.59
C GLY A 26 16.51 -4.42 0.19
N TRP A 27 15.33 -3.96 -0.20
CA TRP A 27 14.74 -4.16 -1.52
C TRP A 27 15.21 -3.06 -2.47
N GLN A 28 15.40 -3.39 -3.74
CA GLN A 28 15.75 -2.38 -4.73
C GLN A 28 14.57 -1.45 -4.94
N ARG A 29 14.83 -0.14 -5.03
CA ARG A 29 13.83 0.82 -5.48
C ARG A 29 13.46 0.57 -6.93
N LEU A 30 12.26 1.00 -7.31
CA LEU A 30 11.92 1.24 -8.71
C LEU A 30 12.98 2.12 -9.35
N THR A 31 13.33 1.79 -10.59
CA THR A 31 14.22 2.60 -11.42
C THR A 31 13.54 3.93 -11.77
N LYS A 32 14.34 4.89 -12.24
CA LYS A 32 13.81 6.16 -12.74
C LYS A 32 12.78 5.93 -13.86
N ALA A 33 13.04 5.01 -14.79
CA ALA A 33 12.12 4.72 -15.89
C ALA A 33 10.78 4.18 -15.39
N GLU A 34 10.80 3.18 -14.49
CA GLU A 34 9.57 2.60 -13.89
C GLU A 34 8.79 3.65 -13.09
N THR A 35 9.50 4.56 -12.41
CA THR A 35 8.90 5.67 -11.66
C THR A 35 8.20 6.67 -12.59
N GLU A 36 8.84 7.07 -13.69
CA GLU A 36 8.27 8.01 -14.65
C GLU A 36 7.07 7.42 -15.41
N GLU A 37 7.12 6.13 -15.73
CA GLU A 37 5.98 5.42 -16.31
C GLU A 37 4.78 5.45 -15.35
N TRP A 38 5.00 5.14 -14.08
CA TRP A 38 3.95 5.19 -13.06
C TRP A 38 3.34 6.60 -12.91
N ARG A 39 4.19 7.63 -12.84
CA ARG A 39 3.74 9.04 -12.79
C ARG A 39 2.91 9.44 -13.99
N SER A 40 3.34 9.05 -15.19
CA SER A 40 2.64 9.36 -16.43
C SER A 40 1.25 8.71 -16.47
N ASN A 41 1.16 7.44 -16.07
CA ASN A 41 -0.11 6.72 -15.98
C ASN A 41 -1.05 7.36 -14.95
N PHE A 42 -0.52 7.76 -13.79
CA PHE A 42 -1.32 8.45 -12.77
C PHE A 42 -1.87 9.79 -13.28
N LEU A 43 -1.03 10.62 -13.90
CA LEU A 43 -1.44 11.92 -14.46
C LEU A 43 -2.55 11.75 -15.49
N ASN A 44 -2.40 10.79 -16.42
CA ASN A 44 -3.36 10.54 -17.49
C ASN A 44 -4.72 10.07 -16.97
N TYR A 45 -4.74 9.30 -15.87
CA TYR A 45 -5.96 8.74 -15.33
C TYR A 45 -6.67 9.66 -14.33
N ASN A 46 -5.92 10.27 -13.39
CA ASN A 46 -6.50 10.99 -12.26
C ASN A 46 -6.56 12.51 -12.43
N GLY A 47 -5.73 13.07 -13.32
CA GLY A 47 -5.50 14.50 -13.42
C GLY A 47 -4.73 15.04 -12.19
N GLY A 48 -3.50 15.49 -12.40
CA GLY A 48 -2.61 15.98 -11.33
C GLY A 48 -1.24 15.33 -11.35
N SER A 49 -0.35 15.77 -10.46
CA SER A 49 1.00 15.23 -10.33
C SER A 49 1.09 14.29 -9.14
N VAL A 50 2.11 13.43 -9.17
CA VAL A 50 2.34 12.48 -8.10
C VAL A 50 3.84 12.27 -7.89
N ASP A 51 4.24 12.26 -6.62
CA ASP A 51 5.55 11.76 -6.23
C ASP A 51 5.39 10.35 -5.69
N VAL A 52 6.24 9.43 -6.13
CA VAL A 52 6.16 8.02 -5.77
C VAL A 52 7.54 7.45 -5.50
N VAL A 53 7.58 6.49 -4.58
CA VAL A 53 8.68 5.56 -4.39
C VAL A 53 8.09 4.15 -4.27
N GLY A 54 8.78 3.16 -4.83
CA GLY A 54 8.37 1.77 -4.73
C GLY A 54 9.55 0.85 -4.56
N TRP A 55 9.30 -0.30 -3.94
CA TRP A 55 10.27 -1.35 -3.64
C TRP A 55 9.65 -2.71 -4.02
N PRO A 56 9.88 -3.21 -5.24
CA PRO A 56 9.67 -4.61 -5.53
C PRO A 56 10.75 -5.45 -4.82
N ARG A 57 10.34 -6.51 -4.09
CA ARG A 57 11.27 -7.45 -3.46
C ARG A 57 12.05 -8.25 -4.49
N GLU A 58 11.36 -8.69 -5.54
CA GLU A 58 11.95 -9.33 -6.73
C GLU A 58 11.24 -8.79 -7.98
N ARG A 59 11.93 -8.75 -9.12
CA ARG A 59 11.33 -8.32 -10.39
C ARG A 59 10.44 -9.39 -11.06
N LYS A 60 10.14 -10.48 -10.37
CA LYS A 60 9.26 -11.55 -10.85
C LYS A 60 7.81 -11.22 -10.51
N ALA A 61 6.88 -11.65 -11.37
CA ALA A 61 5.46 -11.60 -11.06
C ALA A 61 5.16 -12.37 -9.76
N ARG A 62 4.26 -11.83 -8.92
CA ARG A 62 3.84 -12.36 -7.60
C ARG A 62 4.86 -12.27 -6.46
N SER A 63 5.86 -11.39 -6.59
CA SER A 63 6.75 -11.06 -5.46
C SER A 63 6.09 -10.04 -4.52
N ASP A 64 6.63 -9.93 -3.30
CA ASP A 64 6.26 -8.85 -2.39
C ASP A 64 6.61 -7.51 -3.04
N SER A 65 5.72 -6.52 -2.99
CA SER A 65 6.03 -5.17 -3.45
C SER A 65 5.40 -4.13 -2.55
N MET A 66 6.08 -3.01 -2.37
CA MET A 66 5.58 -1.88 -1.59
C MET A 66 5.69 -0.60 -2.41
N SER A 67 4.73 0.30 -2.28
CA SER A 67 4.81 1.65 -2.82
C SER A 67 4.25 2.67 -1.85
N PHE A 68 4.75 3.89 -1.97
CA PHE A 68 4.27 5.06 -1.25
C PHE A 68 4.22 6.23 -2.21
N TRP A 69 3.13 6.99 -2.20
CA TRP A 69 2.99 8.15 -3.06
C TRP A 69 2.19 9.28 -2.42
N VAL A 70 2.42 10.48 -2.94
CA VAL A 70 1.70 11.70 -2.59
C VAL A 70 1.21 12.33 -3.89
N ALA A 71 -0.11 12.35 -4.07
CA ALA A 71 -0.77 12.98 -5.20
C ALA A 71 -1.14 14.43 -4.87
N VAL A 72 -1.03 15.30 -5.87
CA VAL A 72 -1.43 16.72 -5.80
C VAL A 72 -2.40 17.02 -6.95
N GLY A 73 -3.48 17.74 -6.66
CA GLY A 73 -4.52 18.08 -7.62
C GLY A 73 -5.93 17.87 -7.05
N PRO A 74 -6.95 17.73 -7.91
CA PRO A 74 -8.36 17.55 -7.51
C PRO A 74 -8.60 16.34 -6.58
N ASN A 75 -7.72 15.34 -6.63
CA ASN A 75 -7.75 14.14 -5.80
C ASN A 75 -6.48 14.03 -4.95
N ALA A 76 -6.05 15.12 -4.30
CA ALA A 76 -4.86 15.13 -3.47
C ALA A 76 -4.99 14.15 -2.29
N HIS A 77 -4.03 13.24 -2.18
CA HIS A 77 -3.98 12.26 -1.11
C HIS A 77 -2.55 11.77 -0.91
N LYS A 78 -2.30 11.21 0.26
CA LYS A 78 -1.13 10.36 0.52
C LYS A 78 -1.61 8.92 0.54
N ALA A 79 -0.92 8.02 -0.15
CA ALA A 79 -1.24 6.61 -0.05
C ALA A 79 -0.01 5.72 -0.07
N CYS A 80 -0.21 4.51 0.43
CA CYS A 80 0.80 3.50 0.66
C CYS A 80 0.18 2.14 0.39
N ALA A 81 0.83 1.30 -0.39
CA ALA A 81 0.33 -0.02 -0.73
C ALA A 81 1.40 -1.09 -0.50
N TYR A 82 0.96 -2.26 -0.06
CA TYR A 82 1.78 -3.45 0.03
C TYR A 82 1.04 -4.63 -0.58
N SER A 83 1.70 -5.33 -1.49
CA SER A 83 1.20 -6.56 -2.11
C SER A 83 2.08 -7.73 -1.71
N THR A 84 1.48 -8.88 -1.44
CA THR A 84 2.20 -10.09 -1.03
C THR A 84 1.51 -11.37 -1.52
N ALA A 85 2.30 -12.39 -1.84
CA ALA A 85 1.84 -13.76 -2.07
C ALA A 85 1.81 -14.61 -0.78
N ARG A 86 1.98 -13.98 0.39
CA ARG A 86 1.95 -14.65 1.71
C ARG A 86 1.14 -13.80 2.70
N PRO A 87 -0.19 -13.77 2.57
CA PRO A 87 -1.06 -12.91 3.36
C PRO A 87 -1.32 -13.40 4.78
N GLY A 88 -0.85 -14.60 5.14
CA GLY A 88 -1.10 -15.20 6.46
C GLY A 88 -0.81 -14.25 7.62
N GLY A 89 -1.81 -14.04 8.48
CA GLY A 89 -1.72 -13.20 9.68
C GLY A 89 -1.88 -11.69 9.46
N TRP A 90 -2.01 -11.20 8.23
CA TRP A 90 -2.16 -9.75 7.98
C TRP A 90 -3.47 -9.18 8.53
N LEU A 91 -4.59 -9.86 8.28
CA LEU A 91 -5.90 -9.42 8.76
C LEU A 91 -5.94 -9.35 10.29
N ASP A 92 -5.43 -10.38 10.96
CA ASP A 92 -5.38 -10.45 12.43
C ASP A 92 -4.46 -9.36 13.00
N ALA A 93 -3.29 -9.17 12.40
CA ALA A 93 -2.34 -8.14 12.85
C ALA A 93 -2.87 -6.72 12.63
N LEU A 94 -3.56 -6.46 11.52
CA LEU A 94 -4.23 -5.17 11.27
C LEU A 94 -5.35 -4.94 12.28
N SER A 95 -6.19 -5.96 12.53
CA SER A 95 -7.27 -5.87 13.51
C SER A 95 -6.76 -5.66 14.94
N ALA A 96 -5.66 -6.31 15.31
CA ALA A 96 -5.00 -6.10 16.60
C ALA A 96 -4.51 -4.65 16.79
N ARG A 97 -4.10 -3.98 15.69
CA ARG A 97 -3.58 -2.62 15.73
C ARG A 97 -4.65 -1.53 15.60
N LEU A 98 -5.68 -1.78 14.78
CA LEU A 98 -6.71 -0.82 14.38
C LEU A 98 -8.05 -1.05 15.08
N GLY A 99 -8.21 -2.16 15.80
CA GLY A 99 -9.49 -2.65 16.31
C GLY A 99 -10.29 -3.41 15.24
N GLU A 100 -11.56 -3.68 15.54
CA GLU A 100 -12.44 -4.35 14.59
C GLU A 100 -12.60 -3.54 13.29
N PRO A 101 -12.66 -4.22 12.12
CA PRO A 101 -12.92 -3.56 10.85
C PRO A 101 -14.32 -2.97 10.81
N ASP A 102 -14.46 -1.83 10.13
CA ASP A 102 -15.75 -1.19 9.89
C ASP A 102 -16.59 -2.02 8.90
N THR A 103 -15.91 -2.63 7.92
CA THR A 103 -16.50 -3.63 7.03
C THR A 103 -15.59 -4.85 6.92
N LEU A 104 -16.18 -6.04 6.97
CA LEU A 104 -15.49 -7.31 6.76
C LEU A 104 -16.38 -8.21 5.90
N ASP A 105 -15.88 -8.55 4.72
CA ASP A 105 -16.54 -9.44 3.78
C ASP A 105 -15.67 -10.68 3.54
N LYS A 106 -16.30 -11.85 3.51
CA LYS A 106 -15.66 -13.15 3.36
C LYS A 106 -16.50 -14.01 2.43
N ASP A 107 -15.94 -14.37 1.30
CA ASP A 107 -16.51 -15.35 0.40
C ASP A 107 -15.55 -16.54 0.28
N ASP A 108 -15.89 -17.60 1.02
CA ASP A 108 -15.12 -18.84 1.04
C ASP A 108 -15.23 -19.62 -0.28
N THR A 109 -16.26 -19.35 -1.10
CA THR A 109 -16.46 -20.03 -2.40
C THR A 109 -15.41 -19.60 -3.41
N VAL A 110 -15.00 -18.33 -3.37
CA VAL A 110 -13.99 -17.76 -4.28
C VAL A 110 -12.68 -17.42 -3.57
N GLU A 111 -12.54 -17.82 -2.30
CA GLU A 111 -11.37 -17.54 -1.45
C GLU A 111 -11.01 -16.04 -1.39
N VAL A 112 -12.02 -15.19 -1.24
CA VAL A 112 -11.87 -13.73 -1.16
C VAL A 112 -12.19 -13.24 0.25
N ILE A 113 -11.30 -12.40 0.80
CA ILE A 113 -11.52 -11.71 2.06
C ILE A 113 -11.22 -10.23 1.83
N SER A 114 -12.14 -9.35 2.22
CA SER A 114 -11.87 -7.91 2.23
C SER A 114 -12.25 -7.30 3.57
N ALA A 115 -11.47 -6.33 4.01
CA ALA A 115 -11.72 -5.59 5.24
C ALA A 115 -11.32 -4.13 5.09
N SER A 116 -12.05 -3.23 5.73
CA SER A 116 -11.70 -1.81 5.77
C SER A 116 -11.84 -1.21 7.16
N TRP A 117 -11.00 -0.21 7.44
CA TRP A 117 -11.02 0.58 8.67
C TRP A 117 -10.87 2.06 8.30
N THR A 118 -11.70 2.91 8.88
CA THR A 118 -11.56 4.36 8.82
C THR A 118 -11.17 4.84 10.21
N ARG A 119 -10.00 5.46 10.34
CA ARG A 119 -9.52 6.03 11.59
C ARG A 119 -9.15 7.50 11.35
N GLY A 120 -10.07 8.39 11.72
CA GLY A 120 -9.95 9.82 11.43
C GLY A 120 -10.01 10.09 9.92
N THR A 121 -8.95 10.68 9.36
CA THR A 121 -8.82 10.96 7.92
C THR A 121 -8.10 9.87 7.14
N VAL A 122 -7.75 8.75 7.80
CA VAL A 122 -7.00 7.64 7.22
C VAL A 122 -7.93 6.44 7.01
N GLU A 123 -7.93 5.94 5.79
CA GLU A 123 -8.59 4.71 5.38
C GLU A 123 -7.53 3.61 5.23
N TYR A 124 -7.81 2.45 5.80
CA TYR A 124 -7.03 1.23 5.68
C TYR A 124 -7.90 0.20 4.98
N SER A 125 -7.37 -0.47 3.97
CA SER A 125 -8.05 -1.56 3.28
C SER A 125 -7.14 -2.77 3.14
N PHE A 126 -7.73 -3.93 3.31
CA PHE A 126 -7.13 -5.24 3.11
C PHE A 126 -8.00 -6.00 2.12
N ALA A 127 -7.39 -6.57 1.08
CA ALA A 127 -8.06 -7.46 0.15
C ALA A 127 -7.16 -8.67 -0.11
N GLN A 128 -7.69 -9.86 0.11
CA GLN A 128 -7.04 -11.13 -0.18
C GLN A 128 -7.87 -11.90 -1.19
N ALA A 129 -7.20 -12.49 -2.18
CA ALA A 129 -7.76 -13.43 -3.14
C ALA A 129 -6.81 -14.64 -3.25
N GLY A 130 -7.27 -15.81 -2.80
CA GLY A 130 -6.45 -17.01 -2.67
C GLY A 130 -5.19 -16.74 -1.83
N SER A 131 -4.02 -16.96 -2.45
CA SER A 131 -2.71 -16.77 -1.80
C SER A 131 -2.13 -15.37 -1.94
N SER A 132 -2.84 -14.41 -2.52
CA SER A 132 -2.35 -13.04 -2.70
C SER A 132 -3.19 -12.06 -1.90
N ALA A 133 -2.54 -11.04 -1.33
CA ALA A 133 -3.25 -9.91 -0.75
C ALA A 133 -2.61 -8.58 -1.12
N SER A 134 -3.45 -7.54 -1.11
CA SER A 134 -3.06 -6.14 -1.13
C SER A 134 -3.57 -5.47 0.14
N ILE A 135 -2.73 -4.59 0.68
CA ILE A 135 -3.05 -3.71 1.79
C ILE A 135 -2.81 -2.29 1.31
N THR A 136 -3.79 -1.42 1.46
CA THR A 136 -3.67 -0.01 1.07
C THR A 136 -4.03 0.87 2.25
N ILE A 137 -3.26 1.94 2.42
CA ILE A 137 -3.52 2.98 3.41
C ILE A 137 -3.58 4.29 2.65
N ALA A 138 -4.68 5.01 2.75
CA ALA A 138 -4.89 6.28 2.08
C ALA A 138 -5.34 7.34 3.10
N ALA A 139 -4.76 8.52 3.01
CA ALA A 139 -5.14 9.67 3.81
C ALA A 139 -5.44 10.85 2.90
N LYS A 140 -6.61 11.48 3.09
CA LYS A 140 -6.95 12.72 2.39
C LYS A 140 -5.97 13.83 2.82
N ARG A 141 -5.55 14.66 1.86
CA ARG A 141 -4.71 15.83 2.11
C ARG A 141 -5.52 17.12 2.07
#